data_AF-A0A960DS19-F1
#
_entry.id   AF-A0A960DS19-F1
#
_cell.length_a   1.000
_cell.length_b   1.000
_cell.length_c   1.000
_cell.angle_alpha   90.00
_cell.angle_beta   90.00
_cell.angle_gamma   90.00
#
_symmetry.space_group_name_H-M   'P 1'
#
loop_
_entity.id
_entity.type
_entity.pdbx_description
1 polymer ?
#
loop_
_entity_poly.entity_id
_entity_poly.type
_entity_poly.pdbx_seq_one_letter_code
_entity_poly.pdbx_strand_id
1 'polypeptide(L)'
;MASARTPRPIAVERDLDHERLWRKQRLALAFRIFGRFGFDEGVAGHITARDPERADEFWVNPFGMSFKQITVDDLIRVDHHGEVVEGDWPVNRAAFAIHSSIHAARPDVVAAAHSHSKFGRAYSALGRTLEPLTQDSCIFHGDHVLFDDYRGVVDDPEEGKRIAHALGAHKAAILRNHGLLTVGRSVEEAIFWYVTMERTCEVELLARAAGPVVAMDDDVAEATAQQVGGHLAGWFCAQPIFDWIAQVEPDAFGTTQPVD
;
A
#
# COMPACT_ATOMS: atom_id res chain seq x y z
N MET A 1 0.58 17.25 -32.80
CA MET A 1 1.19 17.36 -31.45
C MET A 1 0.66 16.20 -30.64
N ALA A 2 1.53 15.34 -30.10
CA ALA A 2 1.08 14.30 -29.17
C ALA A 2 0.38 15.01 -27.99
N SER A 3 -0.78 14.51 -27.60
CA SER A 3 -1.54 15.03 -26.46
C SER A 3 -0.63 15.07 -25.22
N ALA A 4 -0.65 16.17 -24.45
CA ALA A 4 0.00 16.26 -23.12
C ALA A 4 -0.64 15.34 -22.06
N ARG A 5 -1.38 14.31 -22.50
CA ARG A 5 -2.10 13.31 -21.71
C ARG A 5 -1.66 11.89 -22.10
N THR A 6 -0.45 11.71 -22.60
CA THR A 6 0.11 10.38 -22.81
C THR A 6 0.39 9.73 -21.46
N PRO A 7 0.01 8.45 -21.25
CA PRO A 7 0.38 7.71 -20.06
C PRO A 7 1.89 7.77 -19.83
N ARG A 8 2.32 7.81 -18.56
CA ARG A 8 3.74 7.76 -18.21
C ARG A 8 4.40 6.53 -18.85
N PRO A 9 5.65 6.66 -19.33
CA PRO A 9 6.39 5.51 -19.84
C PRO A 9 6.56 4.45 -18.75
N ILE A 10 6.40 3.18 -19.12
CA ILE A 10 6.40 2.02 -18.21
C ILE A 10 7.77 1.82 -17.55
N ALA A 11 8.85 2.18 -18.24
CA ALA A 11 10.21 2.06 -17.74
C ALA A 11 11.00 3.31 -18.15
N VAL A 12 11.46 4.05 -17.15
CA VAL A 12 12.43 5.14 -17.30
C VAL A 12 13.67 4.72 -16.55
N GLU A 13 14.81 4.70 -17.23
CA GLU A 13 16.09 4.47 -16.57
C GLU A 13 16.42 5.72 -15.74
N ARG A 14 16.56 5.55 -14.43
CA ARG A 14 16.89 6.63 -13.49
C ARG A 14 18.21 6.30 -12.82
N ASP A 15 19.05 7.30 -12.62
CA ASP A 15 20.15 7.17 -11.68
C ASP A 15 19.62 7.06 -10.23
N LEU A 16 20.50 6.76 -9.29
CA LEU A 16 20.12 6.50 -7.89
C LEU A 16 19.44 7.70 -7.23
N ASP A 17 19.90 8.91 -7.50
CA ASP A 17 19.34 10.13 -6.89
C ASP A 17 17.96 10.46 -7.47
N HIS A 18 17.79 10.30 -8.79
CA HIS A 18 16.49 10.45 -9.45
C HIS A 18 15.50 9.38 -9.00
N GLU A 19 15.91 8.11 -8.88
CA GLU A 19 15.04 7.03 -8.40
C GLU A 19 14.65 7.24 -6.93
N ARG A 20 15.57 7.75 -6.10
CA ARG A 20 15.28 8.08 -4.70
C ARG A 20 14.26 9.20 -4.61
N LEU A 21 14.48 10.29 -5.35
CA LEU A 21 13.53 11.41 -5.39
C LEU A 21 12.17 10.97 -5.93
N TRP A 22 12.15 10.16 -7.00
CA TRP A 22 10.93 9.56 -7.54
C TRP A 22 10.16 8.80 -6.44
N ARG A 23 10.81 7.86 -5.74
CA ARG A 23 10.16 7.08 -4.67
C ARG A 23 9.63 7.97 -3.55
N LYS A 24 10.38 8.99 -3.12
CA LYS A 24 9.91 9.96 -2.12
C LYS A 24 8.67 10.72 -2.60
N GLN A 25 8.66 11.19 -3.85
CA GLN A 25 7.50 11.88 -4.44
C GLN A 25 6.28 10.98 -4.54
N ARG A 26 6.45 9.74 -5.02
CA ARG A 26 5.36 8.76 -5.06
C ARG A 26 4.86 8.43 -3.65
N LEU A 27 5.75 8.31 -2.67
CA LEU A 27 5.37 8.05 -1.29
C LEU A 27 4.58 9.22 -0.66
N ALA A 28 4.99 10.47 -0.88
CA ALA A 28 4.24 11.63 -0.41
C ALA A 28 2.83 11.68 -1.06
N LEU A 29 2.74 11.45 -2.37
CA LEU A 29 1.46 11.35 -3.08
C LEU A 29 0.62 10.18 -2.56
N ALA A 30 1.22 9.05 -2.23
CA ALA A 30 0.53 7.90 -1.64
C ALA A 30 -0.19 8.24 -0.33
N PHE A 31 0.46 9.01 0.55
CA PHE A 31 -0.18 9.53 1.76
C PHE A 31 -1.33 10.49 1.43
N ARG A 32 -1.16 11.39 0.46
CA ARG A 32 -2.25 12.26 0.00
C ARG A 32 -3.43 11.48 -0.56
N ILE A 33 -3.18 10.39 -1.29
CA ILE A 33 -4.23 9.44 -1.75
C ILE A 33 -4.97 8.86 -0.55
N PHE A 34 -4.26 8.31 0.44
CA PHE A 34 -4.87 7.74 1.64
C PHE A 34 -5.69 8.77 2.41
N GLY A 35 -5.14 9.97 2.62
CA GLY A 35 -5.84 11.06 3.29
C GLY A 35 -7.08 11.53 2.54
N ARG A 36 -7.01 11.62 1.20
CA ARG A 36 -8.16 12.04 0.38
C ARG A 36 -9.27 10.99 0.32
N PHE A 37 -8.92 9.70 0.35
CA PHE A 37 -9.90 8.62 0.40
C PHE A 37 -10.37 8.27 1.82
N GLY A 38 -9.88 8.98 2.84
CA GLY A 38 -10.32 8.80 4.23
C GLY A 38 -9.86 7.47 4.82
N PHE A 39 -8.69 6.99 4.41
CA PHE A 39 -8.08 5.77 4.94
C PHE A 39 -7.32 6.03 6.24
N ASP A 40 -7.14 7.28 6.64
CA ASP A 40 -6.54 7.71 7.90
C ASP A 40 -7.46 7.48 9.11
N GLU A 41 -6.88 7.02 10.22
CA GLU A 41 -7.56 6.87 11.52
C GLU A 41 -6.64 7.43 12.62
N GLY A 42 -6.80 8.71 12.94
CA GLY A 42 -5.92 9.40 13.88
C GLY A 42 -4.45 9.33 13.42
N VAL A 43 -3.62 8.64 14.21
CA VAL A 43 -2.17 8.45 13.95
C VAL A 43 -1.83 7.04 13.46
N ALA A 44 -2.84 6.19 13.23
CA ALA A 44 -2.64 4.84 12.73
C ALA A 44 -2.33 4.83 11.22
N GLY A 45 -1.70 3.74 10.78
CA GLY A 45 -1.28 3.54 9.40
C GLY A 45 0.12 4.04 9.10
N HIS A 46 0.71 3.44 8.07
CA HIS A 46 2.06 3.72 7.61
C HIS A 46 2.26 3.14 6.21
N ILE A 47 3.07 3.83 5.42
CA ILE A 47 3.46 3.40 4.08
C ILE A 47 4.98 3.53 4.03
N THR A 48 5.66 2.47 3.62
CA THR A 48 7.12 2.45 3.48
C THR A 48 7.51 2.31 2.02
N ALA A 49 8.64 2.93 1.65
CA ALA A 49 9.31 2.68 0.37
C ALA A 49 10.80 2.45 0.61
N ARG A 50 11.34 1.35 0.10
CA ARG A 50 12.77 0.99 0.21
C ARG A 50 13.64 2.02 -0.51
N ASP A 51 14.74 2.44 0.09
CA ASP A 51 15.73 3.28 -0.58
C ASP A 51 16.37 2.51 -1.77
N PRO A 52 16.62 3.16 -2.93
CA PRO A 52 17.19 2.46 -4.08
C PRO A 52 18.67 2.08 -3.91
N GLU A 53 19.41 2.75 -3.03
CA GLU A 53 20.83 2.46 -2.78
C GLU A 53 21.06 1.66 -1.50
N ARG A 54 20.27 1.95 -0.46
CA ARG A 54 20.37 1.31 0.87
C ARG A 54 19.20 0.35 1.08
N ALA A 55 19.37 -0.89 0.66
CA ALA A 55 18.26 -1.86 0.61
C ALA A 55 17.65 -2.20 1.98
N ASP A 56 18.34 -1.92 3.07
CA ASP A 56 17.93 -2.11 4.46
C ASP A 56 17.36 -0.84 5.12
N GLU A 57 17.17 0.22 4.34
CA GLU A 57 16.60 1.49 4.79
C GLU A 57 15.32 1.84 4.02
N PHE A 58 14.43 2.55 4.69
CA PHE A 58 13.07 2.80 4.20
C PHE A 58 12.64 4.23 4.48
N TRP A 59 12.06 4.86 3.47
CA TRP A 59 11.32 6.11 3.61
C TRP A 59 9.93 5.82 4.17
N VAL A 60 9.48 6.60 5.15
CA VAL A 60 8.19 6.43 5.84
C VAL A 60 7.64 7.78 6.33
N ASN A 61 6.35 7.85 6.64
CA ASN A 61 5.75 9.03 7.25
C ASN A 61 6.26 9.31 8.67
N PRO A 62 6.36 10.59 9.06
CA PRO A 62 6.60 10.97 10.44
C PRO A 62 5.39 10.62 11.32
N PHE A 63 5.65 10.14 12.53
CA PHE A 63 4.58 9.77 13.46
C PHE A 63 3.86 11.02 14.00
N GLY A 64 2.54 11.01 13.92
CA GLY A 64 1.67 12.09 14.40
C GLY A 64 1.31 13.15 13.36
N MET A 65 1.87 13.09 12.16
CA MET A 65 1.48 13.98 11.06
C MET A 65 0.29 13.41 10.29
N SER A 66 -0.66 14.27 9.93
CA SER A 66 -1.80 13.85 9.12
C SER A 66 -1.35 13.45 7.71
N PHE A 67 -1.87 12.33 7.20
CA PHE A 67 -1.65 11.90 5.82
C PHE A 67 -2.02 12.97 4.78
N LYS A 68 -2.97 13.85 5.12
CA LYS A 68 -3.43 14.97 4.28
C LYS A 68 -2.44 16.12 4.19
N GLN A 69 -1.31 16.06 4.91
CA GLN A 69 -0.34 17.15 5.02
C GLN A 69 1.08 16.72 4.67
N ILE A 70 1.37 15.42 4.62
CA ILE A 70 2.71 14.90 4.34
C ILE A 70 3.22 15.40 2.98
N THR A 71 4.41 15.97 2.98
CA THR A 71 5.16 16.32 1.77
C THR A 71 6.42 15.48 1.63
N VAL A 72 7.13 15.60 0.50
CA VAL A 72 8.44 14.99 0.28
C VAL A 72 9.46 15.37 1.37
N ASP A 73 9.38 16.59 1.89
CA ASP A 73 10.31 17.13 2.88
C ASP A 73 10.07 16.57 4.28
N ASP A 74 8.85 16.09 4.55
CA ASP A 74 8.46 15.54 5.86
C ASP A 74 8.85 14.07 6.03
N LEU A 75 9.12 13.35 4.93
CA LEU A 75 9.47 11.94 4.95
C LEU A 75 10.78 11.71 5.70
N ILE A 76 10.76 10.73 6.61
CA ILE A 76 11.93 10.28 7.35
C ILE A 76 12.49 9.00 6.73
N ARG A 77 13.81 8.80 6.84
CA ARG A 77 14.47 7.54 6.46
C ARG A 77 14.83 6.78 7.72
N VAL A 78 14.48 5.50 7.74
CA VAL A 78 14.58 4.63 8.91
C VAL A 78 15.33 3.36 8.52
N ASP A 79 16.26 2.93 9.34
CA ASP A 79 16.95 1.65 9.14
C ASP A 79 16.06 0.45 9.47
N HIS A 80 16.56 -0.76 9.22
CA HIS A 80 15.82 -1.99 9.49
C HIS A 80 15.40 -2.18 10.96
N HIS A 81 16.11 -1.54 11.90
CA HIS A 81 15.86 -1.63 13.35
C HIS A 81 14.87 -0.58 13.86
N GLY A 82 14.39 0.32 12.99
CA GLY A 82 13.47 1.38 13.39
C GLY A 82 14.19 2.63 13.92
N GLU A 83 15.50 2.77 13.68
CA GLU A 83 16.24 3.99 13.99
C GLU A 83 16.10 5.00 12.85
N VAL A 84 15.77 6.25 13.19
CA VAL A 84 15.69 7.33 12.21
C VAL A 84 17.12 7.74 11.85
N VAL A 85 17.49 7.53 10.59
CA VAL A 85 18.81 7.87 10.01
C VAL A 85 18.77 9.17 9.19
N GLU A 86 17.57 9.67 8.86
CA GLU A 86 17.35 10.97 8.24
C GLU A 86 16.00 11.56 8.61
N GLY A 87 15.99 12.87 8.91
CA GLY A 87 14.80 13.62 9.35
C GLY A 87 14.70 13.76 10.87
N ASP A 88 13.88 14.70 11.32
CA ASP A 88 13.81 15.14 12.73
C ASP A 88 12.55 14.68 13.47
N TRP A 89 11.75 13.80 12.85
CA TRP A 89 10.50 13.27 13.40
C TRP A 89 10.64 11.82 13.86
N PRO A 90 9.91 11.41 14.91
CA PRO A 90 9.90 10.01 15.34
C PRO A 90 9.16 9.12 14.34
N VAL A 91 9.58 7.86 14.25
CA VAL A 91 8.82 6.78 13.61
C VAL A 91 7.93 6.07 14.64
N ASN A 92 6.76 5.60 14.22
CA ASN A 92 5.98 4.64 15.01
C ASN A 92 6.67 3.27 14.93
N ARG A 93 7.56 2.97 15.89
CA ARG A 93 8.40 1.75 15.89
C ARG A 93 7.59 0.45 15.86
N ALA A 94 6.52 0.38 16.64
CA ALA A 94 5.62 -0.76 16.69
C ALA A 94 5.01 -1.08 15.32
N ALA A 95 4.43 -0.07 14.67
CA ALA A 95 3.92 -0.16 13.31
C ALA A 95 5.02 -0.56 12.32
N PHE A 96 6.15 0.13 12.37
CA PHE A 96 7.27 -0.10 11.46
C PHE A 96 7.84 -1.52 11.55
N ALA A 97 7.80 -2.16 12.71
CA ALA A 97 8.26 -3.55 12.89
C ALA A 97 7.56 -4.55 11.96
N ILE A 98 6.30 -4.28 11.57
CA ILE A 98 5.56 -5.08 10.59
C ILE A 98 6.21 -4.94 9.20
N HIS A 99 6.35 -3.71 8.71
CA HIS A 99 6.93 -3.45 7.39
C HIS A 99 8.39 -3.87 7.31
N SER A 100 9.17 -3.63 8.37
CA SER A 100 10.57 -4.09 8.46
C SER A 100 10.66 -5.60 8.27
N SER A 101 9.85 -6.39 9.00
CA SER A 101 9.84 -7.85 8.87
C SER A 101 9.44 -8.32 7.47
N ILE A 102 8.47 -7.66 6.84
CA ILE A 102 8.05 -7.94 5.45
C ILE A 102 9.19 -7.64 4.48
N HIS A 103 9.82 -6.47 4.58
CA HIS A 103 10.91 -6.08 3.69
C HIS A 103 12.16 -6.96 3.84
N ALA A 104 12.44 -7.51 5.03
CA ALA A 104 13.48 -8.51 5.21
C ALA A 104 13.12 -9.85 4.55
N ALA A 105 11.88 -10.32 4.72
CA ALA A 105 11.42 -11.58 4.13
C ALA A 105 11.27 -11.50 2.60
N ARG A 106 11.02 -10.29 2.06
CA ARG A 106 10.70 -10.04 0.65
C ARG A 106 11.56 -8.91 0.07
N PRO A 107 12.79 -9.21 -0.39
CA PRO A 107 13.65 -8.23 -1.06
C PRO A 107 13.05 -7.62 -2.32
N ASP A 108 12.12 -8.33 -2.98
CA ASP A 108 11.39 -7.87 -4.16
C ASP A 108 10.33 -6.78 -3.83
N VAL A 109 9.92 -6.67 -2.57
CA VAL A 109 8.98 -5.64 -2.12
C VAL A 109 9.71 -4.32 -1.96
N VAL A 110 9.32 -3.36 -2.78
CA VAL A 110 9.79 -1.96 -2.72
C VAL A 110 8.90 -1.15 -1.78
N ALA A 111 7.59 -1.39 -1.79
CA ALA A 111 6.66 -0.65 -0.94
C ALA A 111 5.68 -1.55 -0.22
N ALA A 112 5.33 -1.16 1.00
CA ALA A 112 4.27 -1.77 1.79
C ALA A 112 3.34 -0.68 2.31
N ALA A 113 2.04 -0.96 2.37
CA ALA A 113 1.03 -0.03 2.85
C ALA A 113 0.09 -0.73 3.84
N HIS A 114 -0.12 -0.08 4.98
CA HIS A 114 -1.07 -0.52 6.00
C HIS A 114 -1.84 0.67 6.54
N SER A 115 -3.16 0.51 6.73
CA SER A 115 -3.97 1.46 7.47
C SER A 115 -5.19 0.80 8.11
N HIS A 116 -5.91 1.56 8.92
CA HIS A 116 -7.16 1.15 9.58
C HIS A 116 -8.37 1.71 8.82
N SER A 117 -8.35 1.55 7.50
CA SER A 117 -9.42 2.03 6.62
C SER A 117 -10.77 1.38 6.97
N LYS A 118 -11.85 2.16 6.79
CA LYS A 118 -13.16 1.87 7.38
C LYS A 118 -13.71 0.49 6.98
N PHE A 119 -13.75 0.21 5.68
CA PHE A 119 -14.34 -1.02 5.16
C PHE A 119 -13.40 -2.20 5.29
N GLY A 120 -12.10 -2.00 5.11
CA GLY A 120 -11.08 -3.01 5.35
C GLY A 120 -11.09 -3.51 6.79
N ARG A 121 -11.16 -2.59 7.76
CA ARG A 121 -11.31 -2.95 9.18
C ARG A 121 -12.64 -3.67 9.45
N ALA A 122 -13.76 -3.17 8.91
CA ALA A 122 -15.06 -3.81 9.05
C ALA A 122 -15.08 -5.24 8.48
N TYR A 123 -14.52 -5.43 7.28
CA TYR A 123 -14.43 -6.72 6.61
C TYR A 123 -13.49 -7.68 7.36
N SER A 124 -12.34 -7.18 7.85
CA SER A 124 -11.38 -7.99 8.60
C SER A 124 -11.98 -8.64 9.85
N ALA A 125 -13.03 -8.05 10.44
CA ALA A 125 -13.72 -8.61 11.59
C ALA A 125 -14.54 -9.87 11.26
N LEU A 126 -14.77 -10.16 9.97
CA LEU A 126 -15.46 -11.36 9.50
C LEU A 126 -14.56 -12.60 9.50
N GLY A 127 -13.23 -12.44 9.64
CA GLY A 127 -12.29 -13.57 9.69
C GLY A 127 -12.26 -14.39 8.40
N ARG A 128 -12.26 -13.73 7.24
CA ARG A 128 -12.29 -14.38 5.92
C ARG A 128 -11.53 -13.59 4.86
N THR A 129 -11.14 -14.27 3.79
CA THR A 129 -10.65 -13.67 2.54
C THR A 129 -11.80 -13.13 1.69
N LEU A 130 -11.47 -12.21 0.76
CA LEU A 130 -12.37 -11.70 -0.26
C LEU A 130 -12.84 -12.82 -1.21
N GLU A 131 -14.11 -12.77 -1.62
CA GLU A 131 -14.64 -13.67 -2.65
C GLU A 131 -14.52 -13.04 -4.06
N PRO A 132 -14.37 -13.84 -5.12
CA PRO A 132 -14.38 -13.36 -6.51
C PRO A 132 -15.81 -13.00 -6.96
N LEU A 133 -16.41 -11.98 -6.34
CA LEU A 133 -17.77 -11.50 -6.64
C LEU A 133 -17.83 -10.51 -7.80
N THR A 134 -16.72 -9.84 -8.11
CA THR A 134 -16.63 -8.86 -9.20
C THR A 134 -15.32 -9.02 -9.97
N GLN A 135 -15.26 -8.44 -11.18
CA GLN A 135 -14.01 -8.39 -11.95
C GLN A 135 -12.87 -7.73 -11.14
N ASP A 136 -13.18 -6.69 -10.36
CA ASP A 136 -12.20 -6.00 -9.52
C ASP A 136 -11.74 -6.88 -8.34
N SER A 137 -12.63 -7.69 -7.75
CA SER A 137 -12.22 -8.59 -6.66
C SER A 137 -11.33 -9.74 -7.14
N CYS A 138 -11.39 -10.09 -8.44
CA CYS A 138 -10.50 -11.07 -9.05
C CYS A 138 -9.02 -10.63 -9.06
N ILE A 139 -8.71 -9.34 -8.86
CA ILE A 139 -7.32 -8.85 -8.70
C ILE A 139 -6.59 -9.59 -7.55
N PHE A 140 -7.34 -10.06 -6.55
CA PHE A 140 -6.82 -10.75 -5.37
C PHE A 140 -7.07 -12.26 -5.38
N HIS A 141 -7.74 -12.81 -6.39
CA HIS A 141 -8.02 -14.24 -6.45
C HIS A 141 -6.70 -15.02 -6.46
N GLY A 142 -6.54 -15.94 -5.49
CA GLY A 142 -5.30 -16.70 -5.27
C GLY A 142 -4.09 -15.89 -4.77
N ASP A 143 -4.21 -14.57 -4.58
CA ASP A 143 -3.06 -13.67 -4.31
C ASP A 143 -3.26 -12.76 -3.08
N HIS A 144 -4.03 -13.23 -2.10
CA HIS A 144 -4.12 -12.59 -0.79
C HIS A 144 -4.44 -13.60 0.31
N VAL A 145 -4.11 -13.25 1.55
CA VAL A 145 -4.26 -14.15 2.70
C VAL A 145 -5.11 -13.53 3.81
N LEU A 146 -5.67 -14.38 4.67
CA LEU A 146 -6.18 -13.98 5.98
C LEU A 146 -5.10 -14.25 7.03
N PHE A 147 -4.69 -13.22 7.77
CA PHE A 147 -3.88 -13.37 8.97
C PHE A 147 -4.80 -13.46 10.19
N ASP A 148 -4.90 -14.67 10.76
CA ASP A 148 -5.89 -15.03 11.78
C ASP A 148 -5.33 -15.14 13.21
N ASP A 149 -4.22 -14.45 13.51
CA ASP A 149 -3.52 -14.55 14.80
C ASP A 149 -3.28 -13.15 15.40
N TYR A 150 -4.35 -12.34 15.48
CA TYR A 150 -4.32 -11.03 16.15
C TYR A 150 -4.18 -11.18 17.67
N ARG A 151 -3.22 -10.47 18.26
CA ARG A 151 -2.88 -10.57 19.70
C ARG A 151 -2.95 -9.26 20.48
N GLY A 152 -3.52 -8.20 19.88
CA GLY A 152 -3.67 -6.88 20.51
C GLY A 152 -2.77 -5.81 19.88
N VAL A 153 -2.59 -4.70 20.58
CA VAL A 153 -1.72 -3.60 20.12
C VAL A 153 -0.29 -4.11 20.04
N VAL A 154 0.25 -4.10 18.82
CA VAL A 154 1.57 -4.59 18.49
C VAL A 154 2.62 -3.72 19.20
N ASP A 155 3.49 -4.34 20.00
CA ASP A 155 4.73 -3.73 20.50
C ASP A 155 5.90 -4.75 20.35
N ASP A 156 5.68 -5.79 19.53
CA ASP A 156 6.51 -6.99 19.45
C ASP A 156 6.97 -7.27 18.00
N PRO A 157 8.29 -7.28 17.73
CA PRO A 157 8.87 -7.73 16.46
C PRO A 157 8.40 -9.11 16.00
N GLU A 158 7.96 -10.00 16.90
CA GLU A 158 7.46 -11.33 16.53
C GLU A 158 6.15 -11.29 15.75
N GLU A 159 5.30 -10.26 15.94
CA GLU A 159 4.10 -10.12 15.12
C GLU A 159 4.42 -9.77 13.67
N GLY A 160 5.38 -8.87 13.45
CA GLY A 160 5.86 -8.56 12.11
C GLY A 160 6.35 -9.81 11.37
N LYS A 161 7.09 -10.69 12.05
CA LYS A 161 7.55 -11.97 11.48
C LYS A 161 6.40 -12.92 11.15
N ARG A 162 5.39 -13.03 12.03
CA ARG A 162 4.21 -13.88 11.78
C ARG A 162 3.39 -13.35 10.60
N ILE A 163 3.21 -12.03 10.50
CA ILE A 163 2.53 -11.40 9.36
C ILE A 163 3.33 -11.64 8.07
N ALA A 164 4.65 -11.41 8.09
CA ALA A 164 5.51 -11.66 6.93
C ALA A 164 5.47 -13.13 6.47
N HIS A 165 5.51 -14.07 7.42
CA HIS A 165 5.37 -15.50 7.14
C HIS A 165 4.00 -15.84 6.54
N ALA A 166 2.92 -15.31 7.11
CA ALA A 166 1.57 -15.55 6.61
C ALA A 166 1.35 -14.93 5.21
N LEU A 167 1.86 -13.72 4.99
CA LEU A 167 1.82 -13.05 3.68
C LEU A 167 2.53 -13.91 2.61
N GLY A 168 3.67 -14.51 2.94
CA GLY A 168 4.41 -15.37 2.02
C GLY A 168 4.73 -14.64 0.72
N ALA A 169 4.31 -15.21 -0.41
CA ALA A 169 4.51 -14.63 -1.74
C ALA A 169 3.40 -13.63 -2.15
N HIS A 170 2.30 -13.56 -1.41
CA HIS A 170 1.08 -12.88 -1.84
C HIS A 170 1.22 -11.34 -1.82
N LYS A 171 0.38 -10.65 -2.61
CA LYS A 171 0.41 -9.17 -2.67
C LYS A 171 -0.35 -8.47 -1.54
N ALA A 172 -1.23 -9.17 -0.83
CA ALA A 172 -2.08 -8.57 0.21
C ALA A 172 -2.42 -9.52 1.36
N ALA A 173 -2.74 -8.93 2.51
CA ALA A 173 -3.24 -9.62 3.69
C ALA A 173 -4.41 -8.86 4.32
N ILE A 174 -5.43 -9.60 4.73
CA ILE A 174 -6.47 -9.14 5.65
C ILE A 174 -6.03 -9.54 7.05
N LEU A 175 -5.80 -8.55 7.92
CA LEU A 175 -5.38 -8.78 9.29
C LEU A 175 -6.63 -8.83 10.17
N ARG A 176 -7.04 -10.02 10.64
CA ARG A 176 -8.31 -10.21 11.38
C ARG A 176 -8.39 -9.20 12.53
N ASN A 177 -9.52 -8.50 12.63
CA ASN A 177 -9.80 -7.47 13.64
C ASN A 177 -8.88 -6.24 13.62
N HIS A 178 -8.06 -6.05 12.59
CA HIS A 178 -7.05 -5.00 12.54
C HIS A 178 -7.21 -4.12 11.28
N GLY A 179 -7.12 -4.68 10.08
CA GLY A 179 -7.20 -3.90 8.84
C GLY A 179 -6.61 -4.61 7.63
N LEU A 180 -6.13 -3.83 6.66
CA LEU A 180 -5.56 -4.34 5.42
C LEU A 180 -4.05 -4.06 5.37
N LEU A 181 -3.32 -4.92 4.66
CA LEU A 181 -1.93 -4.72 4.34
C LEU A 181 -1.68 -5.12 2.89
N THR A 182 -0.96 -4.30 2.13
CA THR A 182 -0.58 -4.59 0.74
C THR A 182 0.90 -4.34 0.51
N VAL A 183 1.48 -5.07 -0.46
CA VAL A 183 2.89 -4.93 -0.87
C VAL A 183 3.00 -4.82 -2.39
N GLY A 184 4.04 -4.15 -2.87
CA GLY A 184 4.28 -3.96 -4.30
C GLY A 184 5.75 -3.83 -4.66
N ARG A 185 6.06 -4.02 -5.95
CA ARG A 185 7.40 -3.76 -6.52
C ARG A 185 7.61 -2.27 -6.84
N SER A 186 6.60 -1.46 -6.59
CA SER A 186 6.58 -0.01 -6.66
C SER A 186 5.60 0.54 -5.62
N VAL A 187 5.70 1.83 -5.30
CA VAL A 187 4.74 2.51 -4.40
C VAL A 187 3.35 2.46 -5.03
N GLU A 188 3.26 2.70 -6.32
CA GLU A 188 2.05 2.71 -7.12
C GLU A 188 1.25 1.42 -7.02
N GLU A 189 1.92 0.28 -7.21
CA GLU A 189 1.31 -1.04 -7.07
C GLU A 189 0.72 -1.22 -5.67
N ALA A 190 1.53 -1.02 -4.63
CA ALA A 190 1.09 -1.22 -3.25
C ALA A 190 -0.16 -0.39 -2.93
N ILE A 191 -0.21 0.86 -3.41
CA ILE A 191 -1.33 1.77 -3.20
C ILE A 191 -2.55 1.41 -4.04
N PHE A 192 -2.38 1.01 -5.30
CA PHE A 192 -3.50 0.55 -6.11
C PHE A 192 -4.13 -0.72 -5.53
N TRP A 193 -3.32 -1.67 -5.07
CA TRP A 193 -3.81 -2.84 -4.35
C TRP A 193 -4.59 -2.43 -3.11
N TYR A 194 -4.08 -1.49 -2.31
CA TYR A 194 -4.77 -1.05 -1.09
C TYR A 194 -6.12 -0.41 -1.40
N VAL A 195 -6.13 0.58 -2.32
CA VAL A 195 -7.34 1.29 -2.74
C VAL A 195 -8.39 0.32 -3.27
N THR A 196 -7.98 -0.62 -4.12
CA THR A 196 -8.88 -1.58 -4.73
C THR A 196 -9.38 -2.58 -3.69
N MET A 197 -8.52 -3.07 -2.79
CA MET A 197 -8.91 -3.98 -1.72
C MET A 197 -9.94 -3.35 -0.78
N GLU A 198 -9.73 -2.10 -0.37
CA GLU A 198 -10.69 -1.34 0.46
C GLU A 198 -12.05 -1.23 -0.23
N ARG A 199 -12.07 -0.89 -1.53
CA ARG A 199 -13.31 -0.81 -2.34
C ARG A 199 -13.96 -2.17 -2.49
N THR A 200 -13.19 -3.24 -2.67
CA THR A 200 -13.72 -4.60 -2.74
C THR A 200 -14.35 -5.01 -1.41
N CYS A 201 -13.73 -4.67 -0.28
CA CYS A 201 -14.33 -4.86 1.05
C CYS A 201 -15.66 -4.11 1.18
N GLU A 202 -15.74 -2.85 0.74
CA GLU A 202 -16.98 -2.06 0.73
C GLU A 202 -18.08 -2.74 -0.10
N VAL A 203 -17.76 -3.10 -1.34
CA VAL A 203 -18.70 -3.74 -2.28
C VAL A 203 -19.21 -5.06 -1.72
N GLU A 204 -18.33 -5.90 -1.18
CA GLU A 204 -18.75 -7.20 -0.65
C GLU A 204 -19.62 -7.05 0.61
N LEU A 205 -19.29 -6.13 1.52
CA LEU A 205 -20.14 -5.83 2.68
C LEU A 205 -21.54 -5.38 2.25
N LEU A 206 -21.63 -4.48 1.27
CA LEU A 206 -22.90 -3.98 0.74
C LEU A 206 -23.70 -5.07 0.03
N ALA A 207 -23.05 -5.89 -0.81
CA ALA A 207 -23.71 -6.98 -1.53
C ALA A 207 -24.32 -8.00 -0.56
N ARG A 208 -23.57 -8.40 0.49
CA ARG A 208 -24.04 -9.33 1.52
C ARG A 208 -25.16 -8.75 2.38
N ALA A 209 -25.13 -7.44 2.63
CA ALA A 209 -26.21 -6.76 3.34
C ALA A 209 -27.50 -6.71 2.50
N ALA A 210 -27.38 -6.60 1.17
CA ALA A 210 -28.51 -6.60 0.25
C ALA A 210 -29.12 -8.00 0.02
N GLY A 211 -28.33 -9.06 0.13
CA GLY A 211 -28.82 -10.43 0.02
C GLY A 211 -27.72 -11.48 -0.17
N PRO A 212 -28.10 -12.71 -0.53
CA PRO A 212 -27.14 -13.76 -0.89
C PRO A 212 -26.27 -13.33 -2.07
N VAL A 213 -24.97 -13.61 -1.99
CA VAL A 213 -24.01 -13.34 -3.06
C VAL A 213 -23.76 -14.61 -3.88
N VAL A 214 -23.34 -14.44 -5.14
CA VAL A 214 -22.95 -15.53 -6.04
C VAL A 214 -21.52 -15.24 -6.48
N ALA A 215 -20.59 -16.11 -6.11
CA ALA A 215 -19.20 -16.02 -6.56
C ALA A 215 -19.10 -16.40 -8.04
N MET A 216 -18.12 -15.80 -8.73
CA MET A 216 -17.72 -16.26 -10.06
C MET A 216 -17.19 -17.69 -9.98
N ASP A 217 -17.36 -18.45 -11.07
CA ASP A 217 -16.73 -19.75 -11.23
C ASP A 217 -15.20 -19.60 -11.17
N ASP A 218 -14.53 -20.57 -10.55
CA ASP A 218 -13.10 -20.52 -10.20
C ASP A 218 -12.20 -20.34 -11.45
N ASP A 219 -12.53 -21.01 -12.56
CA ASP A 219 -11.80 -20.89 -13.83
C ASP A 219 -11.94 -19.50 -14.46
N VAL A 220 -13.12 -18.88 -14.33
CA VAL A 220 -13.35 -17.50 -14.79
C VAL A 220 -12.62 -16.50 -13.89
N ALA A 221 -12.64 -16.72 -12.56
CA ALA A 221 -11.92 -15.87 -11.60
C ALA A 221 -10.41 -15.91 -11.83
N GLU A 222 -9.83 -17.10 -12.01
CA GLU A 222 -8.41 -17.31 -12.32
C GLU A 222 -8.02 -16.66 -13.65
N ALA A 223 -8.79 -16.88 -14.72
CA ALA A 223 -8.53 -16.26 -16.02
C ALA A 223 -8.61 -14.73 -15.96
N THR A 224 -9.51 -14.19 -15.15
CA THR A 224 -9.63 -12.75 -14.92
C THR A 224 -8.43 -12.23 -14.13
N ALA A 225 -8.04 -12.90 -13.05
CA ALA A 225 -6.89 -12.54 -12.21
C ALA A 225 -5.59 -12.45 -13.01
N GLN A 226 -5.36 -13.35 -13.97
CA GLN A 226 -4.20 -13.31 -14.86
C GLN A 226 -4.14 -12.05 -15.74
N GLN A 227 -5.29 -11.42 -16.04
CA GLN A 227 -5.36 -10.21 -16.85
C GLN A 227 -5.22 -8.94 -16.02
N VAL A 228 -5.79 -8.90 -14.81
CA VAL A 228 -5.91 -7.66 -14.01
C VAL A 228 -5.01 -7.63 -12.77
N GLY A 229 -4.52 -8.78 -12.31
CA GLY A 229 -3.79 -8.93 -11.04
C GLY A 229 -2.27 -8.81 -11.14
N GLY A 230 -1.70 -8.61 -12.33
CA GLY A 230 -0.25 -8.54 -12.54
C GLY A 230 0.37 -7.20 -12.11
N HIS A 231 1.67 -7.21 -11.80
CA HIS A 231 2.43 -6.02 -11.36
C HIS A 231 2.28 -4.81 -12.30
N LEU A 232 2.42 -5.03 -13.61
CA LEU A 232 2.27 -3.95 -14.60
C LEU A 232 0.85 -3.38 -14.64
N ALA A 233 -0.17 -4.24 -14.51
CA ALA A 233 -1.56 -3.80 -14.44
C ALA A 233 -1.77 -2.94 -13.19
N GLY A 234 -1.25 -3.37 -12.03
CA GLY A 234 -1.32 -2.60 -10.79
C GLY A 234 -0.67 -1.24 -10.88
N TRP A 235 0.57 -1.19 -11.39
CA TRP A 235 1.28 0.06 -11.61
C TRP A 235 0.51 1.00 -12.56
N PHE A 236 -0.02 0.46 -13.66
CA PHE A 236 -0.72 1.25 -14.67
C PHE A 236 -2.06 1.79 -14.13
N CYS A 237 -2.83 0.95 -13.45
CA CYS A 237 -4.11 1.34 -12.85
C CYS A 237 -3.97 2.35 -11.70
N ALA A 238 -2.79 2.43 -11.07
CA ALA A 238 -2.48 3.47 -10.10
C ALA A 238 -2.35 4.87 -10.73
N GLN A 239 -1.82 4.97 -11.96
CA GLN A 239 -1.39 6.24 -12.54
C GLN A 239 -2.47 7.33 -12.53
N PRO A 240 -3.73 7.08 -12.92
CA PRO A 240 -4.76 8.11 -12.93
C PRO A 240 -5.00 8.73 -11.54
N ILE A 241 -4.90 7.93 -10.47
CA ILE A 241 -5.10 8.41 -9.10
C ILE A 241 -3.91 9.27 -8.67
N PHE A 242 -2.69 8.82 -8.96
CA PHE A 242 -1.50 9.60 -8.64
C PHE A 242 -1.40 10.91 -9.43
N ASP A 243 -1.70 10.88 -10.73
CA ASP A 243 -1.70 12.08 -11.57
C ASP A 243 -2.78 13.07 -11.12
N TRP A 244 -3.95 12.56 -10.72
CA TRP A 244 -5.00 13.41 -10.14
C TRP A 244 -4.54 14.08 -8.85
N ILE A 245 -3.98 13.32 -7.89
CA ILE A 245 -3.49 13.89 -6.63
C ILE A 245 -2.36 14.88 -6.87
N ALA A 246 -1.40 14.58 -7.73
CA ALA A 246 -0.33 15.52 -8.09
C ALA A 246 -0.88 16.83 -8.65
N GLN A 247 -2.00 16.79 -9.38
CA GLN A 247 -2.66 17.97 -9.91
C GLN A 247 -3.42 18.77 -8.85
N VAL A 248 -4.12 18.10 -7.93
CA VAL A 248 -5.00 18.78 -6.95
C VAL A 248 -4.32 19.12 -5.63
N GLU A 249 -3.19 18.49 -5.32
CA GLU A 249 -2.36 18.71 -4.12
C GLU A 249 -0.87 18.81 -4.50
N PRO A 250 -0.48 19.81 -5.32
CA PRO A 250 0.91 19.97 -5.75
C PRO A 250 1.85 20.34 -4.61
N ASP A 251 1.34 20.76 -3.45
CA ASP A 251 2.13 20.98 -2.24
C ASP A 251 2.76 19.69 -1.70
N ALA A 252 2.26 18.51 -2.08
CA ALA A 252 2.84 17.22 -1.68
C ALA A 252 4.30 17.06 -2.13
N PHE A 253 4.74 17.77 -3.16
CA PHE A 253 6.13 17.76 -3.62
C PHE A 253 7.09 18.54 -2.72
N GLY A 254 6.58 19.30 -1.73
CA GLY A 254 7.38 20.12 -0.83
C GLY A 254 8.20 21.14 -1.60
N THR A 255 9.49 21.23 -1.28
CA THR A 255 10.47 22.09 -1.96
C THR A 255 11.02 21.49 -3.25
N THR A 256 10.69 20.24 -3.58
CA THR A 256 11.21 19.54 -4.75
C THR A 256 10.38 19.79 -6.01
N GLN A 257 11.02 19.72 -7.19
CA GLN A 257 10.31 19.73 -8.46
C GLN A 257 9.87 18.32 -8.84
N PRO A 258 8.65 18.12 -9.38
CA PRO A 258 8.22 16.81 -9.87
C PRO A 258 9.22 16.22 -10.86
N VAL A 259 9.58 14.95 -10.66
CA VAL A 259 10.40 14.17 -11.60
C VAL A 259 9.55 13.16 -12.37
N ASP A 260 10.02 12.76 -13.54
CA ASP A 260 9.37 11.78 -14.43
C ASP A 260 9.96 10.37 -14.32
#